data_AF-A0A1S3QGN9-F1
#
_entry.id   AF-A0A1S3QGN9-F1
#
_cell.length_a   1.000
_cell.length_b   1.000
_cell.length_c   1.000
_cell.angle_alpha   90.00
_cell.angle_beta   90.00
_cell.angle_gamma   90.00
#
_symmetry.space_group_name_H-M   'P 1'
#
loop_
_entity.id
_entity.type
_entity.pdbx_description
1 polymer ?
#
loop_
_entity_poly.entity_id
_entity_poly.type
_entity_poly.pdbx_seq_one_letter_code
_entity_poly.pdbx_strand_id
1 'polypeptide(L)'
;MFSSNYTAVRNFVLIPQHTSPDSAVKEVDALYDVATDVRARWNTNDIVLLGDFNAGCRYMSGSDWQRIHLFTDDRYHWLIPDHADTTVSNTDCPYDRSETPMHLYTCNHT
;
A
#
# COMPACT_ATOMS: atom_id res chain seq x y z
N MET A 1 13.45 15.74 -1.38
CA MET A 1 12.66 15.82 -2.62
C MET A 1 13.17 14.73 -3.54
N PHE A 2 12.32 13.76 -3.89
CA PHE A 2 12.68 12.74 -4.89
C PHE A 2 12.59 13.38 -6.29
N SER A 3 13.55 13.08 -7.17
CA SER A 3 13.52 13.54 -8.56
C SER A 3 14.12 12.46 -9.46
N SER A 4 13.46 12.17 -10.57
CA SER A 4 13.99 11.32 -11.63
C SER A 4 13.63 11.89 -12.99
N ASN A 5 14.58 11.84 -13.91
CA ASN A 5 14.36 12.26 -15.29
C ASN A 5 13.52 11.23 -16.07
N TYR A 6 13.50 9.98 -15.61
CA TYR A 6 12.93 8.83 -16.32
C TYR A 6 11.60 8.34 -15.75
N THR A 7 11.16 8.83 -14.58
CA THR A 7 9.86 8.43 -14.04
C THR A 7 8.74 9.09 -14.85
N ALA A 8 7.74 8.28 -15.22
CA ALA A 8 6.53 8.79 -15.87
C ALA A 8 5.81 9.82 -14.98
N VAL A 9 5.91 9.64 -13.67
CA VAL A 9 5.30 10.51 -12.67
C VAL A 9 6.34 11.46 -12.09
N ARG A 10 5.99 12.75 -12.06
CA ARG A 10 6.88 13.83 -11.63
C ARG A 10 6.68 14.21 -10.17
N ASN A 11 5.44 14.10 -9.67
CA ASN A 11 5.09 14.36 -8.29
C ASN A 11 4.13 13.26 -7.83
N PHE A 12 4.36 12.73 -6.64
CA PHE A 12 3.46 11.77 -6.01
C PHE A 12 3.49 11.98 -4.50
N VAL A 13 2.47 11.45 -3.84
CA VAL A 13 2.30 11.49 -2.39
C VAL A 13 2.75 10.17 -1.80
N LEU A 14 3.47 10.23 -0.69
CA LEU A 14 3.74 9.07 0.15
C LEU A 14 2.86 9.15 1.40
N ILE A 15 2.13 8.06 1.69
CA ILE A 15 1.38 7.87 2.93
C ILE A 15 2.07 6.75 3.70
N PRO A 16 3.02 7.06 4.60
CA PRO A 16 3.66 6.06 5.43
C PRO A 16 2.74 5.64 6.58
N GLN A 17 2.65 4.34 6.84
CA GLN A 17 1.95 3.82 8.01
C GLN A 17 2.71 2.66 8.63
N HIS A 18 2.84 2.69 9.96
CA HIS A 18 3.21 1.53 10.78
C HIS A 18 1.99 1.19 11.62
N THR A 19 1.27 0.13 11.27
CA THR A 19 0.01 -0.21 11.93
C THR A 19 0.24 -0.86 13.29
N SER A 20 -0.72 -0.73 14.19
CA SER A 20 -0.73 -1.57 15.38
C SER A 20 -1.04 -3.02 14.99
N PRO A 21 -0.25 -4.03 15.42
CA PRO A 21 -0.53 -5.43 15.11
C PRO A 21 -1.92 -5.90 15.59
N ASP A 22 -2.38 -5.39 16.74
CA ASP A 22 -3.69 -5.71 17.32
C ASP A 22 -4.86 -5.04 16.57
N SER A 23 -4.57 -4.12 15.65
CA SER A 23 -5.56 -3.38 14.87
C SER A 23 -5.27 -3.35 13.37
N ALA A 24 -4.40 -4.25 12.88
CA ALA A 24 -3.91 -4.27 11.51
C ALA A 24 -5.06 -4.20 10.48
N VAL A 25 -6.06 -5.08 10.60
CA VAL A 25 -7.23 -5.09 9.69
C VAL A 25 -7.95 -3.74 9.66
N LYS A 26 -8.16 -3.12 10.83
CA LYS A 26 -8.89 -1.84 10.94
C LYS A 26 -8.07 -0.68 10.37
N GLU A 27 -6.79 -0.62 10.68
CA GLU A 27 -5.92 0.48 10.24
C GLU A 27 -5.60 0.39 8.75
N VAL A 28 -5.34 -0.81 8.22
CA VAL A 28 -5.12 -1.01 6.78
C VAL A 28 -6.38 -0.66 5.99
N ASP A 29 -7.57 -1.02 6.47
CA ASP A 29 -8.82 -0.62 5.79
C ASP A 29 -9.02 0.91 5.81
N ALA A 30 -8.76 1.55 6.94
CA ALA A 30 -8.89 3.00 7.09
C ALA A 30 -7.93 3.82 6.21
N LEU A 31 -6.82 3.22 5.74
CA LEU A 31 -5.93 3.88 4.78
C LEU A 31 -6.62 4.20 3.44
N TYR A 32 -7.70 3.49 3.10
CA TYR A 32 -8.55 3.84 1.95
C TYR A 32 -9.16 5.24 2.11
N ASP A 33 -9.65 5.56 3.31
CA ASP A 33 -10.24 6.87 3.62
C ASP A 33 -9.16 7.96 3.62
N VAL A 34 -7.96 7.65 4.13
CA VAL A 34 -6.82 8.58 4.09
C VAL A 34 -6.42 8.87 2.64
N ALA A 35 -6.33 7.86 1.78
CA ALA A 35 -6.07 8.06 0.35
C ALA A 35 -7.16 8.92 -0.31
N THR A 36 -8.43 8.70 0.05
CA THR A 36 -9.56 9.49 -0.46
C THR A 36 -9.48 10.96 -0.02
N ASP A 37 -9.15 11.21 1.24
CA ASP A 37 -8.97 12.56 1.78
C ASP A 37 -7.79 13.29 1.11
N VAL A 38 -6.66 12.60 0.92
CA VAL A 38 -5.49 13.15 0.21
C VAL A 38 -5.82 13.51 -1.23
N ARG A 39 -6.54 12.64 -1.96
CA ARG A 39 -7.01 12.93 -3.33
C ARG A 39 -7.82 14.22 -3.37
N ALA A 40 -8.76 14.38 -2.43
CA ALA A 40 -9.63 15.55 -2.37
C ALA A 40 -8.85 16.83 -2.01
N ARG A 41 -7.92 16.76 -1.04
CA ARG A 41 -7.16 17.94 -0.58
C ARG A 41 -6.12 18.41 -1.58
N TRP A 42 -5.42 17.47 -2.21
CA TRP A 42 -4.23 17.79 -3.02
C TRP A 42 -4.45 17.59 -4.51
N ASN A 43 -5.67 17.19 -4.92
CA ASN A 43 -6.06 17.01 -6.31
C ASN A 43 -5.08 16.13 -7.11
N THR A 44 -4.69 14.99 -6.51
CA THR A 44 -3.78 14.03 -7.13
C THR A 44 -4.25 12.60 -6.89
N ASN A 45 -4.11 11.75 -7.91
CA ASN A 45 -4.28 10.30 -7.77
C ASN A 45 -2.93 9.58 -7.62
N ASP A 46 -1.80 10.29 -7.78
CA ASP A 46 -0.46 9.73 -7.68
C ASP A 46 -0.08 9.51 -6.20
N ILE A 47 -0.64 8.47 -5.56
CA ILE A 47 -0.47 8.19 -4.14
C ILE A 47 0.16 6.81 -3.96
N VAL A 48 1.23 6.73 -3.20
CA VAL A 48 1.80 5.45 -2.76
C VAL A 48 1.61 5.33 -1.26
N LEU A 49 0.92 4.27 -0.82
CA LEU A 49 0.82 3.91 0.60
C LEU A 49 1.88 2.86 0.89
N LEU A 50 2.62 2.98 1.99
CA LEU A 50 3.66 2.01 2.30
C LEU A 50 4.03 1.98 3.78
N GLY A 51 4.65 0.88 4.19
CA GLY A 51 5.23 0.70 5.52
C GLY A 51 4.91 -0.65 6.12
N ASP A 52 5.19 -0.79 7.41
CA ASP A 52 4.87 -2.00 8.18
C ASP A 52 3.37 -2.03 8.48
N PHE A 53 2.61 -2.68 7.61
CA PHE A 53 1.16 -2.78 7.73
C PHE A 53 0.73 -3.93 8.64
N ASN A 54 1.66 -4.75 9.14
CA ASN A 54 1.35 -6.01 9.81
C ASN A 54 0.39 -6.88 8.97
N ALA A 55 0.48 -6.79 7.64
CA ALA A 55 -0.52 -7.30 6.69
C ALA A 55 -0.33 -8.79 6.34
N GLY A 56 -0.27 -9.65 7.35
CA GLY A 56 -0.18 -11.10 7.14
C GLY A 56 -0.05 -11.91 8.42
N CYS A 57 0.17 -13.21 8.24
CA CYS A 57 0.37 -14.17 9.32
C CYS A 57 -0.73 -14.07 10.41
N ARG A 58 -0.34 -13.91 11.67
CA ARG A 58 -1.26 -13.89 12.81
C ARG A 58 -2.08 -12.61 12.95
N TYR A 59 -1.70 -11.53 12.26
CA TYR A 59 -2.36 -10.22 12.41
C TYR A 59 -3.44 -10.00 11.35
N MET A 60 -3.30 -10.65 10.18
CA MET A 60 -4.28 -10.55 9.10
C MET A 60 -4.36 -11.87 8.33
N SER A 61 -5.54 -12.49 8.37
CA SER A 61 -5.80 -13.78 7.73
C SER A 61 -6.24 -13.62 6.27
N GLY A 62 -6.23 -14.71 5.51
CA GLY A 62 -6.75 -14.76 4.13
C GLY A 62 -8.18 -14.21 3.99
N SER A 63 -9.05 -14.48 4.97
CA SER A 63 -10.44 -13.99 4.97
C SER A 63 -10.57 -12.51 5.30
N ASP A 64 -9.60 -11.91 6.00
CA ASP A 64 -9.67 -10.49 6.35
C ASP A 64 -9.45 -9.58 5.15
N TRP A 65 -8.66 -10.02 4.15
CA TRP A 65 -8.39 -9.28 2.92
C TRP A 65 -9.66 -8.87 2.17
N GLN A 66 -10.71 -9.69 2.19
CA GLN A 66 -11.99 -9.36 1.55
C GLN A 66 -12.74 -8.20 2.22
N ARG A 67 -12.28 -7.77 3.40
CA ARG A 67 -12.83 -6.62 4.14
C ARG A 67 -12.02 -5.35 3.93
N ILE A 68 -10.85 -5.45 3.29
CA ILE A 68 -9.95 -4.32 3.07
C ILE A 68 -10.30 -3.66 1.74
N HIS A 69 -10.74 -2.41 1.77
CA HIS A 69 -11.10 -1.67 0.54
C HIS A 69 -9.88 -1.44 -0.36
N LEU A 70 -8.69 -1.23 0.20
CA LEU A 70 -7.44 -1.15 -0.57
C LEU A 70 -7.10 -2.45 -1.33
N PHE A 71 -7.65 -3.58 -0.91
CA PHE A 71 -7.43 -4.87 -1.58
C PHE A 71 -8.52 -5.21 -2.59
N THR A 72 -9.77 -4.89 -2.26
CA THR A 72 -10.93 -5.23 -3.11
C THR A 72 -11.17 -4.23 -4.23
N ASP A 73 -10.66 -3.01 -4.12
CA ASP A 73 -10.69 -2.00 -5.17
C ASP A 73 -9.56 -2.22 -6.17
N ASP A 74 -9.93 -2.65 -7.39
CA ASP A 74 -9.02 -3.00 -8.49
C ASP A 74 -8.18 -1.82 -9.02
N ARG A 75 -8.45 -0.60 -8.57
CA ARG A 75 -7.65 0.58 -8.88
C ARG A 75 -6.32 0.58 -8.13
N TYR A 76 -6.21 -0.14 -7.01
CA TYR A 76 -4.97 -0.28 -6.25
C TYR A 76 -4.22 -1.55 -6.63
N HIS A 77 -2.90 -1.46 -6.59
CA HIS A 77 -2.01 -2.55 -6.90
C HIS A 77 -0.99 -2.76 -5.78
N TRP A 78 -0.97 -3.98 -5.25
CA TRP A 78 -0.06 -4.43 -4.20
C TRP A 78 1.28 -4.82 -4.82
N LEU A 79 2.31 -4.01 -4.58
CA LEU A 79 3.66 -4.21 -5.15
C LEU A 79 4.45 -5.30 -4.43
N ILE A 80 4.18 -5.48 -3.13
CA ILE A 80 4.77 -6.55 -2.32
C ILE A 80 3.72 -7.67 -2.21
N PRO A 81 3.98 -8.85 -2.80
CA PRO A 81 3.00 -9.92 -2.83
C PRO A 81 2.87 -10.64 -1.48
N ASP A 82 1.76 -11.35 -1.28
CA ASP A 82 1.46 -12.06 -0.02
C ASP A 82 2.44 -13.19 0.36
N HIS A 83 3.30 -13.59 -0.56
CA HIS A 83 4.31 -14.63 -0.33
C HIS A 83 5.71 -14.06 -0.09
N ALA A 84 5.87 -12.74 -0.03
CA ALA A 84 7.15 -12.12 0.28
C ALA A 84 7.40 -12.14 1.79
N ASP A 85 8.53 -12.70 2.22
CA ASP A 85 9.03 -12.48 3.58
C ASP A 85 9.67 -11.10 3.67
N THR A 86 9.12 -10.22 4.51
CA THR A 86 9.66 -8.88 4.75
C THR A 86 10.39 -8.80 6.09
N THR A 87 10.57 -9.93 6.78
CA THR A 87 11.18 -9.96 8.10
C THR A 87 12.66 -10.34 8.03
N VAL A 88 13.45 -9.89 9.03
CA VAL A 88 14.84 -10.35 9.23
C VAL A 88 14.88 -11.48 10.28
N SER A 89 13.76 -11.73 10.96
CA SER A 89 13.67 -12.74 12.02
C SER A 89 13.44 -14.14 11.43
N ASN A 90 13.27 -15.16 12.28
CA ASN A 90 12.97 -16.53 11.82
C ASN A 90 11.48 -16.74 11.47
N THR A 91 10.78 -15.67 11.10
CA THR A 91 9.41 -15.70 10.59
C THR A 91 9.43 -15.68 9.07
N ASP A 92 8.31 -16.00 8.45
CA ASP A 92 8.10 -15.85 7.00
C ASP A 92 6.77 -15.11 6.84
N CYS A 93 6.83 -13.78 6.88
CA CYS A 93 5.64 -12.94 6.99
C CYS A 93 5.70 -11.68 6.11
N PRO A 94 4.62 -11.37 5.36
CA PRO A 94 4.54 -10.20 4.49
C PRO A 94 4.01 -8.98 5.25
N TYR A 95 4.73 -8.54 6.28
CA TYR A 95 4.27 -7.43 7.13
C TYR A 95 4.37 -6.07 6.45
N ASP A 96 5.46 -5.83 5.74
CA ASP A 96 5.72 -4.58 5.02
C ASP A 96 5.05 -4.61 3.64
N ARG A 97 4.37 -3.52 3.29
CA ARG A 97 3.57 -3.43 2.07
C ARG A 97 3.80 -2.11 1.34
N SER A 98 3.51 -2.11 0.05
CA SER A 98 3.52 -0.90 -0.77
C SER A 98 2.44 -0.98 -1.83
N GLU A 99 1.55 0.00 -1.81
CA GLU A 99 0.36 0.10 -2.64
C GLU A 99 0.42 1.29 -3.56
N THR A 100 0.00 1.10 -4.81
CA THR A 100 -0.01 2.17 -5.79
C THR A 100 -1.20 2.07 -6.75
N PRO A 101 -1.79 3.19 -7.21
CA PRO A 101 -2.74 3.19 -8.30
C PRO A 101 -2.18 2.51 -9.56
N MET A 102 -3.03 1.79 -10.28
CA MET A 102 -2.63 1.02 -11.47
C MET A 102 -1.87 1.86 -12.53
N HIS A 103 -2.21 3.14 -12.71
CA HIS A 103 -1.53 3.99 -13.70
C HIS A 103 -0.09 4.38 -13.30
N LEU A 104 0.30 4.19 -12.02
CA LEU A 104 1.68 4.36 -11.56
C LEU A 104 2.51 3.09 -11.82
N TYR A 105 1.85 1.93 -11.97
CA TYR A 105 2.50 0.65 -12.20
C TYR A 105 2.93 0.44 -13.66
N THR A 106 2.22 1.07 -14.61
CA THR A 106 2.54 0.95 -16.03
C THR A 106 3.63 1.94 -16.44
N CYS A 107 4.88 1.47 -16.55
CA CYS A 107 5.87 2.19 -17.34
C CYS A 107 5.45 2.16 -18.81
N ASN A 108 5.06 3.31 -19.36
CA ASN A 108 4.95 3.46 -20.82
C ASN A 108 6.34 3.25 -21.41
N HIS A 109 6.61 2.06 -21.93
CA HIS A 109 7.67 1.84 -22.90
C HIS A 109 7.24 2.48 -24.21
N THR A 110 7.65 3.73 -24.41
CA THR A 110 7.80 4.36 -25.74
C THR A 110 9.26 4.45 -26.08
#